data_AF-A0A6B2CWW8-F1
#
_entry.id   AF-A0A6B2CWW8-F1
#
_cell.length_a   1.000
_cell.length_b   1.000
_cell.length_c   1.000
_cell.angle_alpha   90.00
_cell.angle_beta   90.00
_cell.angle_gamma   90.00
#
_symmetry.space_group_name_H-M   'P 1'
#
loop_
_entity.id
_entity.type
_entity.pdbx_description
1 polymer ?
#
loop_
_entity_poly.entity_id
_entity_poly.type
_entity_poly.pdbx_seq_one_letter_code
_entity_poly.pdbx_strand_id
1 'polypeptide(L)'
;NACCLRTLRLDIGGEVDTIITLASSNYRALLSKYADKVAEVARLIPSTRERVSWTVYGRSVVAHDRVVNMPRAIVYTATWYAMGLPPTLLDAPTIVELAKQDKLDAVLKALPTLKAELTYDAQFYDGATAEKYVGPELVKIVEEALDYLDIKERSSGIYQALLRSPRNESNVLAAGKYRKFLG
;
A
#
# COMPACT_ATOMS: atom_id res chain seq x y z
N ASN A 1 -7.77 10.28 -42.71
CA ASN A 1 -6.65 9.60 -42.02
C ASN A 1 -7.11 9.01 -40.68
N ALA A 2 -7.91 7.94 -40.74
CA ALA A 2 -8.43 7.22 -39.58
C ALA A 2 -8.07 5.73 -39.73
N CYS A 3 -6.81 5.35 -39.44
CA CYS A 3 -6.34 3.98 -39.70
C CYS A 3 -5.44 3.37 -38.60
N CYS A 4 -5.30 3.97 -37.41
CA CYS A 4 -4.38 3.42 -36.40
C CYS A 4 -4.92 3.28 -34.97
N LEU A 5 -6.22 3.46 -34.72
CA LEU A 5 -6.82 3.03 -33.45
C LEU A 5 -7.39 1.63 -33.64
N ARG A 6 -6.48 0.67 -33.80
CA ARG A 6 -6.84 -0.75 -33.71
C ARG A 6 -7.30 -0.98 -32.28
N THR A 7 -8.59 -1.17 -32.15
CA THR A 7 -9.34 -1.55 -30.97
C THR A 7 -8.63 -2.69 -30.25
N LEU A 8 -7.82 -2.38 -29.24
CA LEU A 8 -7.55 -3.26 -28.11
C LEU A 8 -8.79 -3.25 -27.18
N ARG A 9 -9.98 -3.39 -27.76
CA ARG A 9 -11.13 -3.96 -27.06
C ARG A 9 -10.98 -5.47 -27.22
N LEU A 10 -10.00 -6.02 -26.52
CA LEU A 10 -10.03 -7.44 -26.21
C LEU A 10 -11.15 -7.63 -25.19
N ASP A 11 -11.89 -8.73 -25.28
CA ASP A 11 -12.94 -9.18 -24.35
C ASP A 11 -12.51 -9.27 -22.86
N ILE A 12 -11.30 -8.83 -22.54
CA ILE A 12 -10.70 -8.65 -21.21
C ILE A 12 -11.38 -7.51 -20.42
N GLY A 13 -12.02 -6.56 -21.10
CA GLY A 13 -12.53 -5.32 -20.48
C GLY A 13 -13.53 -5.54 -19.33
N GLY A 14 -14.50 -6.44 -19.49
CA GLY A 14 -15.54 -6.63 -18.47
C GLY A 14 -15.04 -7.31 -17.18
N GLU A 15 -14.14 -8.27 -17.33
CA GLU A 15 -13.54 -8.97 -16.18
C GLU A 15 -12.58 -8.06 -15.41
N VAL A 16 -11.74 -7.31 -16.14
CA VAL A 16 -10.80 -6.36 -15.52
C VAL A 16 -11.53 -5.20 -14.84
N ASP A 17 -12.61 -4.66 -15.43
CA ASP A 17 -13.41 -3.62 -14.79
C ASP A 17 -14.03 -4.09 -13.46
N THR A 18 -14.46 -5.35 -13.41
CA THR A 18 -14.97 -5.98 -12.18
C THR A 18 -13.87 -6.10 -11.13
N ILE A 19 -12.66 -6.51 -11.52
CA ILE A 19 -11.51 -6.60 -10.63
C ILE A 19 -11.09 -5.22 -10.12
N ILE A 20 -11.06 -4.20 -10.97
CA ILE A 20 -10.75 -2.81 -10.57
C ILE A 20 -11.77 -2.31 -9.54
N THR A 21 -13.05 -2.61 -9.75
CA THR A 21 -14.12 -2.22 -8.83
C THR A 21 -13.97 -2.91 -7.48
N LEU A 22 -13.68 -4.21 -7.48
CA LEU A 22 -13.41 -4.98 -6.27
C LEU A 22 -12.18 -4.45 -5.52
N ALA A 23 -11.05 -4.30 -6.21
CA ALA A 23 -9.81 -3.79 -5.64
C ALA A 23 -9.99 -2.40 -5.03
N SER A 24 -10.66 -1.50 -5.76
CA SER A 24 -10.97 -0.15 -5.29
C SER A 24 -11.87 -0.15 -4.06
N SER A 25 -12.85 -1.04 -4.00
CA SER A 25 -13.75 -1.18 -2.85
C SER A 25 -12.98 -1.67 -1.61
N ASN A 26 -12.22 -2.75 -1.75
CA ASN A 26 -11.41 -3.32 -0.67
C ASN A 26 -10.38 -2.32 -0.14
N TYR A 27 -9.67 -1.63 -1.04
CA TYR A 27 -8.72 -0.58 -0.68
C TYR A 27 -9.39 0.57 0.08
N ARG A 28 -10.55 1.07 -0.39
CA ARG A 28 -11.29 2.15 0.30
C ARG A 28 -11.80 1.73 1.66
N ALA A 29 -12.25 0.48 1.81
CA ALA A 29 -12.68 -0.06 3.10
C ALA A 29 -11.51 -0.10 4.10
N LEU A 30 -10.34 -0.59 3.68
CA LEU A 30 -9.12 -0.56 4.49
C LEU A 30 -8.69 0.87 4.83
N LEU A 31 -8.63 1.75 3.83
CA LEU A 31 -8.26 3.15 4.03
C LEU A 31 -9.18 3.83 5.06
N SER A 32 -10.48 3.58 4.98
CA SER A 32 -11.47 4.10 5.93
C SER A 32 -11.24 3.55 7.34
N LYS A 33 -10.94 2.24 7.46
CA LYS A 33 -10.66 1.57 8.75
C LYS A 33 -9.43 2.13 9.44
N TYR A 34 -8.38 2.48 8.70
CA TYR A 34 -7.09 2.92 9.25
C TYR A 34 -6.82 4.43 9.08
N ALA A 35 -7.82 5.19 8.63
CA ALA A 35 -7.71 6.62 8.31
C ALA A 35 -7.08 7.44 9.45
N ASP A 36 -7.60 7.29 10.67
CA ASP A 36 -7.13 8.05 11.84
C ASP A 36 -5.68 7.68 12.20
N LYS A 37 -5.31 6.40 12.06
CA LYS A 37 -3.95 5.95 12.37
C LYS A 37 -2.96 6.44 11.33
N VAL A 38 -3.32 6.42 10.05
CA VAL A 38 -2.52 7.02 8.98
C VAL A 38 -2.34 8.51 9.23
N ALA A 39 -3.40 9.25 9.56
CA ALA A 39 -3.31 10.68 9.86
C ALA A 39 -2.45 10.96 11.11
N GLU A 40 -2.46 10.08 12.10
CA GLU A 40 -1.61 10.17 13.29
C GLU A 40 -0.13 10.03 12.96
N VAL A 41 0.24 8.95 12.27
CA VAL A 41 1.65 8.65 11.94
C VAL A 41 2.19 9.62 10.88
N ALA A 42 1.34 10.10 9.96
CA ALA A 42 1.70 11.07 8.94
C ALA A 42 2.26 12.39 9.50
N ARG A 43 1.89 12.76 10.74
CA ARG A 43 2.43 13.96 11.44
C ARG A 43 3.91 13.84 11.76
N LEU A 44 4.46 12.63 11.78
CA LEU A 44 5.87 12.34 12.09
C LEU A 44 6.73 12.23 10.83
N ILE A 45 6.12 12.35 9.65
CA ILE A 45 6.85 12.26 8.37
C ILE A 45 7.42 13.64 8.05
N PRO A 46 8.75 13.75 7.90
CA PRO A 46 9.40 15.04 7.68
C PRO A 46 9.05 15.60 6.30
N SER A 47 8.85 16.92 6.24
CA SER A 47 8.72 17.64 4.97
C SER A 47 10.10 18.01 4.46
N THR A 48 10.49 17.46 3.30
CA THR A 48 11.80 17.73 2.67
C THR A 48 11.84 19.02 1.84
N ARG A 49 10.69 19.70 1.70
CA ARG A 49 10.55 21.00 1.04
C ARG A 49 9.59 21.88 1.81
N GLU A 50 9.79 23.20 1.75
CA GLU A 50 8.83 24.17 2.28
C GLU A 50 7.52 24.06 1.50
N ARG A 51 6.46 23.59 2.17
CA ARG A 51 5.14 23.37 1.56
C ARG A 51 4.05 23.65 2.57
N VAL A 52 2.92 24.16 2.07
CA VAL A 52 1.69 24.31 2.86
C VAL A 52 1.28 22.95 3.42
N SER A 53 0.99 22.92 4.72
CA SER A 53 0.64 21.69 5.43
C SER A 53 -0.51 20.95 4.74
N TRP A 54 -0.42 19.62 4.67
CA TRP A 54 -1.52 18.78 4.18
C TRP A 54 -2.76 18.86 5.09
N THR A 55 -2.63 19.36 6.32
CA THR A 55 -3.80 19.67 7.15
C THR A 55 -4.66 20.81 6.57
N VAL A 56 -4.08 21.64 5.69
CA VAL A 56 -4.74 22.77 5.01
C VAL A 56 -5.08 22.44 3.55
N TYR A 57 -4.38 21.49 2.91
CA TYR A 57 -4.56 21.15 1.48
C TYR A 57 -4.45 19.63 1.20
N GLY A 58 -4.99 18.81 2.09
CA GLY A 58 -5.04 17.35 1.99
C GLY A 58 -6.16 16.89 1.05
N ARG A 59 -6.12 15.61 0.64
CA ARG A 59 -7.26 14.99 -0.06
C ARG A 59 -8.26 14.54 0.99
N SER A 60 -9.50 14.98 0.92
CA SER A 60 -10.55 14.53 1.84
C SER A 60 -11.05 13.15 1.45
N VAL A 61 -11.04 12.20 2.38
CA VAL A 61 -11.76 10.93 2.25
C VAL A 61 -13.00 11.02 3.13
N VAL A 62 -14.16 10.78 2.52
CA VAL A 62 -15.43 10.68 3.24
C VAL A 62 -15.59 9.22 3.67
N ALA A 63 -15.43 8.96 4.96
CA ALA A 63 -15.72 7.66 5.56
C ALA A 63 -16.88 7.84 6.54
N HIS A 64 -18.05 7.25 6.23
CA HIS A 64 -19.20 7.14 7.14
C HIS A 64 -19.49 8.45 7.93
N ASP A 65 -19.72 9.55 7.20
CA ASP A 65 -20.03 10.89 7.72
C ASP A 65 -18.88 11.69 8.37
N ARG A 66 -17.63 11.21 8.31
CA ARG A 66 -16.45 12.00 8.68
C ARG A 66 -15.54 12.29 7.50
N VAL A 67 -15.14 13.55 7.38
CA VAL A 67 -14.10 13.99 6.44
C VAL A 67 -12.74 13.87 7.12
N VAL A 68 -11.97 12.85 6.74
CA VAL A 68 -10.57 12.71 7.18
C VAL A 68 -9.67 13.25 6.08
N ASN A 69 -8.87 14.26 6.41
CA ASN A 69 -7.85 14.78 5.50
C ASN A 69 -6.72 13.76 5.40
N MET A 70 -6.52 13.22 4.20
CA MET A 70 -5.42 12.31 3.91
C MET A 70 -4.16 13.08 3.51
N PRO A 71 -2.99 12.59 3.91
CA PRO A 71 -1.73 13.13 3.46
C PRO A 71 -1.58 12.97 1.94
N ARG A 72 -0.68 13.78 1.35
CA ARG A 72 -0.30 13.63 -0.07
C ARG A 72 0.46 12.31 -0.28
N ALA A 73 0.49 11.82 -1.52
CA ALA A 73 1.07 10.52 -1.89
C ALA A 73 2.43 10.22 -1.23
N ILE A 74 3.41 11.12 -1.29
CA ILE A 74 4.74 10.89 -0.68
C ILE A 74 4.64 10.63 0.84
N VAL A 75 3.87 11.48 1.54
CA VAL A 75 3.70 11.36 2.99
C VAL A 75 2.88 10.12 3.33
N TYR A 76 1.85 9.82 2.52
CA TYR A 76 1.03 8.63 2.63
C TYR A 76 1.86 7.36 2.50
N THR A 77 2.65 7.23 1.44
CA THR A 77 3.56 6.13 1.20
C THR A 77 4.56 5.98 2.35
N ALA A 78 5.24 7.06 2.73
CA ALA A 78 6.20 7.05 3.83
C ALA A 78 5.58 6.61 5.16
N THR A 79 4.33 6.99 5.41
CA THR A 79 3.56 6.59 6.60
C THR A 79 3.37 5.08 6.66
N TRP A 80 2.96 4.47 5.55
CA TRP A 80 2.78 3.03 5.44
C TRP A 80 4.09 2.26 5.64
N TYR A 81 5.18 2.67 4.98
CA TYR A 81 6.50 2.08 5.25
C TYR A 81 6.94 2.26 6.70
N ALA A 82 6.66 3.41 7.34
CA ALA A 82 7.01 3.66 8.74
C ALA A 82 6.19 2.80 9.71
N MET A 83 4.99 2.37 9.33
CA MET A 83 4.20 1.38 10.06
C MET A 83 4.63 -0.07 9.78
N GLY A 84 5.66 -0.28 8.94
CA GLY A 84 6.15 -1.62 8.60
C GLY A 84 5.28 -2.36 7.59
N LEU A 85 4.35 -1.67 6.92
CA LEU A 85 3.47 -2.23 5.90
C LEU A 85 3.51 -1.35 4.65
N PRO A 86 4.35 -1.67 3.64
CA PRO A 86 4.36 -0.98 2.34
C PRO A 86 2.95 -0.86 1.73
N PRO A 87 2.61 0.27 1.09
CA PRO A 87 1.24 0.54 0.64
C PRO A 87 0.74 -0.38 -0.49
N THR A 88 1.63 -1.00 -1.27
CA THR A 88 1.24 -2.01 -2.29
C THR A 88 0.66 -3.27 -1.64
N LEU A 89 1.08 -3.61 -0.42
CA LEU A 89 0.55 -4.75 0.33
C LEU A 89 -0.86 -4.49 0.88
N LEU A 90 -1.40 -3.27 0.75
CA LEU A 90 -2.80 -2.99 1.09
C LEU A 90 -3.78 -3.69 0.14
N ASP A 91 -3.32 -4.14 -1.03
CA ASP A 91 -4.12 -4.93 -1.96
C ASP A 91 -4.22 -6.41 -1.55
N ALA A 92 -3.61 -6.81 -0.42
CA ALA A 92 -3.61 -8.19 0.06
C ALA A 92 -5.02 -8.83 0.17
N PRO A 93 -6.07 -8.16 0.69
CA PRO A 93 -7.41 -8.76 0.70
C PRO A 93 -7.93 -9.09 -0.70
N THR A 94 -7.65 -8.22 -1.68
CA THR A 94 -8.02 -8.43 -3.07
C THR A 94 -7.23 -9.60 -3.67
N ILE A 95 -5.94 -9.70 -3.39
CA ILE A 95 -5.09 -10.82 -3.86
C ILE A 95 -5.63 -12.14 -3.32
N VAL A 96 -5.90 -12.22 -2.02
CA VAL A 96 -6.45 -13.43 -1.36
C VAL A 96 -7.82 -13.78 -1.93
N GLU A 97 -8.69 -12.80 -2.11
CA GLU A 97 -10.03 -13.01 -2.66
C GLU A 97 -9.98 -13.53 -4.10
N LEU A 98 -9.13 -12.96 -4.95
CA LEU A 98 -8.96 -13.40 -6.34
C LEU A 98 -8.29 -14.77 -6.42
N ALA A 99 -7.34 -15.07 -5.53
CA ALA A 99 -6.71 -16.39 -5.45
C ALA A 99 -7.74 -17.47 -5.10
N LYS A 100 -8.62 -17.21 -4.12
CA LYS A 100 -9.71 -18.13 -3.74
C LYS A 100 -10.77 -18.33 -4.83
N GLN A 101 -10.86 -17.40 -5.78
CA GLN A 101 -11.76 -17.47 -6.93
C GLN A 101 -11.07 -18.00 -8.20
N ASP A 102 -9.80 -18.43 -8.14
CA ASP A 102 -8.98 -18.82 -9.30
C ASP A 102 -8.88 -17.72 -10.39
N LYS A 103 -8.94 -16.44 -9.99
CA LYS A 103 -8.88 -15.27 -10.88
C LYS A 103 -7.57 -14.48 -10.80
N LEU A 104 -6.67 -14.85 -9.89
CA LEU A 104 -5.41 -14.13 -9.69
C LEU A 104 -4.53 -14.12 -10.97
N ASP A 105 -4.52 -15.21 -11.72
CA ASP A 105 -3.75 -15.34 -12.97
C ASP A 105 -4.17 -14.32 -14.04
N ALA A 106 -5.46 -13.97 -14.10
CA ALA A 106 -5.95 -12.94 -15.01
C ALA A 106 -5.34 -11.56 -14.69
N VAL A 107 -5.19 -11.25 -13.40
CA VAL A 107 -4.53 -10.02 -12.95
C VAL A 107 -3.05 -10.05 -13.26
N LEU A 108 -2.35 -11.14 -12.95
CA LEU A 108 -0.91 -11.26 -13.25
C LEU A 108 -0.62 -11.19 -14.75
N LYS A 109 -1.55 -11.65 -15.60
CA LYS A 109 -1.45 -11.48 -17.05
C LYS A 109 -1.67 -10.03 -17.49
N ALA A 110 -2.61 -9.32 -16.87
CA ALA A 110 -2.90 -7.92 -17.18
C ALA A 110 -1.84 -6.95 -16.61
N LEU A 111 -1.26 -7.27 -15.46
CA LEU A 111 -0.25 -6.52 -14.73
C LEU A 111 0.97 -7.42 -14.44
N PRO A 112 1.80 -7.72 -15.45
CA PRO A 112 2.91 -8.66 -15.32
C PRO A 112 4.00 -8.19 -14.33
N THR A 113 4.06 -6.90 -14.02
CA THR A 113 5.01 -6.35 -13.04
C THR A 113 4.55 -6.48 -11.59
N LEU A 114 3.28 -6.80 -11.34
CA LEU A 114 2.69 -6.78 -10.00
C LEU A 114 3.46 -7.65 -9.00
N LYS A 115 3.81 -8.88 -9.40
CA LYS A 115 4.59 -9.77 -8.52
C LYS A 115 5.97 -9.18 -8.20
N ALA A 116 6.66 -8.60 -9.18
CA ALA A 116 7.96 -7.99 -8.96
C ALA A 116 7.89 -6.76 -8.04
N GLU A 117 6.85 -5.95 -8.17
CA GLU A 117 6.60 -4.78 -7.31
C GLU A 117 6.31 -5.22 -5.86
N LEU A 118 5.44 -6.22 -5.66
CA LEU A 118 5.15 -6.78 -4.34
C LEU A 118 6.38 -7.46 -3.72
N THR A 119 7.18 -8.17 -4.52
CA THR A 119 8.46 -8.77 -4.10
C THR A 119 9.44 -7.72 -3.62
N TYR A 120 9.55 -6.59 -4.32
CA TYR A 120 10.38 -5.48 -3.87
C TYR A 120 9.90 -4.93 -2.53
N ASP A 121 8.60 -4.69 -2.41
CA ASP A 121 8.02 -4.11 -1.20
C ASP A 121 8.03 -5.06 0.00
N ALA A 122 7.92 -6.37 -0.21
CA ALA A 122 8.06 -7.37 0.84
C ALA A 122 9.42 -7.30 1.57
N GLN A 123 10.47 -6.77 0.94
CA GLN A 123 11.77 -6.50 1.60
C GLN A 123 11.70 -5.39 2.65
N PHE A 124 10.61 -4.64 2.74
CA PHE A 124 10.39 -3.58 3.72
C PHE A 124 9.19 -3.86 4.64
N TYR A 125 8.59 -5.04 4.53
CA TYR A 125 7.52 -5.50 5.40
C TYR A 125 8.06 -6.05 6.72
N ASP A 126 7.48 -5.65 7.85
CA ASP A 126 7.72 -6.22 9.18
C ASP A 126 6.39 -6.42 9.90
N GLY A 127 5.82 -7.63 9.79
CA GLY A 127 4.51 -7.98 10.36
C GLY A 127 4.39 -7.64 11.85
N ALA A 128 5.44 -7.84 12.64
CA ALA A 128 5.46 -7.51 14.06
C ALA A 128 5.35 -6.00 14.34
N THR A 129 5.83 -5.14 13.45
CA THR A 129 5.62 -3.70 13.56
C THR A 129 4.25 -3.32 13.01
N ALA A 130 3.84 -3.87 11.87
CA ALA A 130 2.54 -3.61 11.25
C ALA A 130 1.38 -3.97 12.19
N GLU A 131 1.44 -5.10 12.88
CA GLU A 131 0.39 -5.59 13.79
C GLU A 131 0.03 -4.55 14.87
N LYS A 132 1.02 -3.78 15.35
CA LYS A 132 0.81 -2.72 16.36
C LYS A 132 -0.07 -1.58 15.85
N TYR A 133 -0.20 -1.43 14.54
CA TYR A 133 -0.93 -0.36 13.87
C TYR A 133 -2.23 -0.83 13.25
N VAL A 134 -2.19 -1.96 12.55
CA VAL A 134 -3.30 -2.46 11.76
C VAL A 134 -4.02 -3.67 12.37
N GLY A 135 -3.46 -4.22 13.45
CA GLY A 135 -3.94 -5.43 14.09
C GLY A 135 -3.52 -6.72 13.37
N PRO A 136 -3.70 -7.87 14.02
CA PRO A 136 -3.23 -9.17 13.52
C PRO A 136 -4.03 -9.66 12.30
N GLU A 137 -5.28 -9.22 12.16
CA GLU A 137 -6.16 -9.61 11.06
C GLU A 137 -5.58 -9.23 9.70
N LEU A 138 -5.18 -7.96 9.51
CA LEU A 138 -4.62 -7.52 8.24
C LEU A 138 -3.24 -8.13 7.97
N VAL A 139 -2.40 -8.25 9.00
CA VAL A 139 -1.08 -8.90 8.91
C VAL A 139 -1.21 -10.33 8.40
N LYS A 140 -2.16 -11.10 8.93
CA LYS A 140 -2.44 -12.46 8.46
C LYS A 140 -2.87 -12.49 7.00
N ILE A 141 -3.73 -11.56 6.58
CA ILE A 141 -4.17 -11.46 5.17
C ILE A 141 -3.00 -11.12 4.25
N VAL A 142 -2.09 -10.24 4.70
CA VAL A 142 -0.86 -9.89 3.96
C VAL A 142 0.04 -11.12 3.82
N GLU A 143 0.26 -11.87 4.89
CA GLU A 143 1.05 -13.10 4.85
C GLU A 143 0.42 -14.14 3.90
N GLU A 144 -0.90 -14.34 3.97
CA GLU A 144 -1.64 -15.22 3.06
C GLU A 144 -1.50 -14.78 1.59
N ALA A 145 -1.56 -13.48 1.30
CA ALA A 145 -1.36 -12.94 -0.04
C ALA A 145 0.07 -13.19 -0.57
N LEU A 146 1.08 -13.01 0.28
CA LEU A 146 2.47 -13.29 -0.08
C LEU A 146 2.69 -14.78 -0.35
N ASP A 147 2.03 -15.65 0.42
CA ASP A 147 2.08 -17.10 0.22
C ASP A 147 1.43 -17.51 -1.12
N TYR A 148 0.25 -16.96 -1.46
CA TYR A 148 -0.38 -17.19 -2.76
C TYR A 148 0.49 -16.78 -3.95
N LEU A 149 1.34 -15.76 -3.77
CA LEU A 149 2.26 -15.26 -4.78
C LEU A 149 3.65 -15.92 -4.72
N ASP A 150 3.92 -16.81 -3.77
CA ASP A 150 5.24 -17.40 -3.47
C ASP A 150 6.33 -16.33 -3.27
N ILE A 151 6.01 -15.28 -2.50
CA ILE A 151 6.93 -14.17 -2.17
C ILE A 151 7.58 -14.43 -0.80
N LYS A 152 8.89 -14.67 -0.81
CA LYS A 152 9.68 -15.10 0.37
C LYS A 152 10.59 -14.01 0.92
N GLU A 153 10.65 -12.87 0.25
CA GLU A 153 11.42 -11.71 0.66
C GLU A 153 10.98 -11.23 2.04
N ARG A 154 11.95 -10.87 2.86
CA ARG A 154 11.73 -10.39 4.22
C ARG A 154 12.61 -9.19 4.47
N SER A 155 12.18 -8.34 5.40
CA SER A 155 12.98 -7.22 5.85
C SER A 155 14.29 -7.64 6.48
N SER A 156 15.36 -6.91 6.13
CA SER A 156 16.67 -7.13 6.75
C SER A 156 16.63 -6.77 8.23
N GLY A 157 17.49 -7.40 9.04
CA GLY A 157 17.59 -7.08 10.47
C GLY A 157 17.89 -5.60 10.74
N ILE A 158 18.64 -4.94 9.85
CA ILE A 158 18.93 -3.50 9.93
C ILE A 158 17.65 -2.69 9.76
N TYR A 159 16.84 -3.00 8.74
CA TYR A 159 15.61 -2.27 8.48
C TYR A 159 14.57 -2.53 9.58
N GLN A 160 14.46 -3.76 10.07
CA GLN A 160 13.62 -4.09 11.22
C GLN A 160 14.00 -3.30 12.47
N ALA A 161 15.30 -3.16 12.76
CA ALA A 161 15.77 -2.35 13.89
C ALA A 161 15.37 -0.87 13.74
N LEU A 162 15.43 -0.32 12.52
CA LEU A 162 14.97 1.04 12.24
C LEU A 162 13.45 1.20 12.47
N LEU A 163 12.64 0.24 12.02
CA LEU A 163 11.18 0.25 12.24
C LEU A 163 10.79 0.10 13.71
N ARG A 164 11.53 -0.70 14.46
CA ARG A 164 11.26 -0.98 15.88
C ARG A 164 11.77 0.11 16.82
N SER A 165 12.66 0.97 16.33
CA SER A 165 13.12 2.15 17.06
C SER A 165 11.98 3.14 17.35
N PRO A 166 12.16 4.07 18.32
CA PRO A 166 11.18 5.13 18.57
C PRO A 166 10.86 5.89 17.27
N ARG A 167 9.58 6.07 16.94
CA ARG A 167 9.21 6.82 15.74
C ARG A 167 9.46 8.30 15.98
N ASN A 168 10.41 8.84 15.22
CA ASN A 168 10.70 10.26 15.11
C ASN A 168 11.17 10.52 13.67
N GLU A 169 11.25 11.80 13.30
CA GLU A 169 11.65 12.21 11.94
C GLU A 169 13.00 11.61 11.52
N SER A 170 13.99 11.58 12.43
CA SER A 170 15.32 11.06 12.14
C SER A 170 15.31 9.57 11.76
N ASN A 171 14.54 8.75 12.47
CA ASN A 171 14.42 7.32 12.21
C ASN A 171 13.62 7.05 10.94
N VAL A 172 12.58 7.86 10.66
CA VAL A 172 11.83 7.79 9.39
C VAL A 172 12.74 8.12 8.21
N LEU A 173 13.60 9.14 8.34
CA LEU A 173 14.60 9.47 7.31
C LEU A 173 15.65 8.38 7.14
N ALA A 174 16.12 7.77 8.23
CA ALA A 174 17.07 6.66 8.16
C ALA A 174 16.48 5.47 7.41
N ALA A 175 15.22 5.10 7.71
CA ALA A 175 14.48 4.08 6.97
C ALA A 175 14.30 4.47 5.50
N GLY A 176 13.98 5.74 5.21
CA GLY A 176 13.91 6.28 3.86
C GLY A 176 15.22 6.18 3.07
N LYS A 177 16.35 6.51 3.71
CA LYS A 177 17.69 6.37 3.12
C LYS A 177 18.05 4.91 2.86
N TYR A 178 17.61 3.99 3.73
CA TYR A 178 17.81 2.55 3.53
C TYR A 178 17.10 2.08 2.25
N ARG A 179 15.81 2.40 2.10
CA ARG A 179 15.02 2.05 0.90
C ARG A 179 15.29 2.93 -0.33
N LYS A 180 16.11 3.99 -0.20
CA LYS A 180 16.50 4.95 -1.25
C LYS A 180 15.43 5.97 -1.66
N PHE A 181 14.31 6.03 -0.96
CA PHE A 181 13.25 7.03 -1.17
C PHE A 181 12.46 7.25 0.13
N LEU A 182 11.83 8.41 0.28
CA LEU A 182 10.98 8.69 1.45
C LEU A 182 9.61 8.03 1.30
N GLY A 183 8.97 8.24 0.16
CA GLY A 183 7.68 7.71 -0.25
C GLY A 183 7.29 8.25 -1.61
#